data_AF-A0AAV6BXX1-F1
#
_entry.id   AF-A0AAV6BXX1-F1
#
_cell.length_a   1.000
_cell.length_b   1.000
_cell.length_c   1.000
_cell.angle_alpha   90.00
_cell.angle_beta   90.00
_cell.angle_gamma   90.00
#
_symmetry.space_group_name_H-M   'P 1'
#
loop_
_entity.id
_entity.type
_entity.pdbx_description
1 polymer ?
#
loop_
_entity_poly.entity_id
_entity_poly.type
_entity_poly.pdbx_seq_one_letter_code
_entity_poly.pdbx_strand_id
1 'polypeptide(L)'
;MLLTLVLLLASAPQTDVKAAPEKSKAPAVEAAKDSKPEAAPVPAPEEVSYLPGQLTPVALARAGDTPASKSNDAQPDPAPAIPFAPAIRGPIEIPSPAQRRTWYALTIVSSGAATFDAWTTRRAITQGYGREMNPTLRPFAGNAGLYAVIQASPLLMDYVGRRMMTSRYRLVRKMWWLPQSAGTAVSVVSGAHNLAIAP
;
A
#
# COMPACT_ATOMS: atom_id res chain seq x y z
N MET A 1 -9.68 -10.02 11.88
CA MET A 1 -9.42 -10.58 10.54
C MET A 1 -8.14 -10.04 9.88
N LEU A 2 -7.78 -8.77 10.05
CA LEU A 2 -6.49 -8.25 9.51
C LEU A 2 -5.27 -8.74 10.32
N LEU A 3 -5.43 -8.91 11.64
CA LEU A 3 -4.40 -9.47 12.52
C LEU A 3 -4.07 -10.93 12.19
N THR A 4 -5.08 -11.73 11.83
CA THR A 4 -4.91 -13.11 11.39
C THR A 4 -4.22 -13.18 10.02
N LEU A 5 -4.40 -12.19 9.14
CA LEU A 5 -3.68 -12.11 7.86
C LEU A 5 -2.19 -11.78 8.06
N VAL A 6 -1.87 -10.85 8.98
CA VAL A 6 -0.48 -10.50 9.33
C VAL A 6 0.21 -11.67 10.03
N LEU A 7 -0.49 -12.40 10.89
CA LEU A 7 0.01 -13.64 11.49
C LEU A 7 0.11 -14.80 10.48
N LEU A 8 -0.76 -14.88 9.46
CA LEU A 8 -0.64 -15.89 8.40
C LEU A 8 0.54 -15.62 7.46
N LEU A 9 0.82 -14.35 7.16
CA LEU A 9 1.99 -13.95 6.36
C LEU A 9 3.31 -14.06 7.15
N ALA A 10 3.26 -13.98 8.49
CA ALA A 10 4.40 -14.20 9.37
C ALA A 10 4.57 -15.68 9.82
N SER A 11 3.60 -16.54 9.56
CA SER A 11 3.62 -17.97 9.92
C SER A 11 4.07 -18.80 8.72
N ALA A 12 5.35 -18.69 8.39
CA ALA A 12 6.08 -19.75 7.71
C ALA A 12 7.57 -19.61 7.99
N PRO A 13 8.08 -20.06 9.15
CA PRO A 13 9.45 -20.54 9.20
C PRO A 13 9.49 -21.85 8.40
N GLN A 14 9.67 -21.76 7.08
CA GLN A 14 10.05 -22.93 6.29
C GLN A 14 11.57 -23.04 6.27
N THR A 15 12.14 -23.64 7.31
CA THR A 15 13.53 -24.10 7.27
C THR A 15 13.62 -25.53 7.80
N ASP A 16 13.02 -26.44 7.03
CA ASP A 16 13.44 -27.84 7.04
C ASP A 16 14.76 -27.91 6.26
N VAL A 17 15.88 -27.96 6.99
CA VAL A 17 17.22 -27.95 6.42
C VAL A 17 17.52 -29.35 5.89
N LYS A 18 17.48 -29.50 4.57
CA LYS A 18 18.19 -30.59 3.90
C LYS A 18 19.26 -29.98 3.01
N ALA A 19 20.47 -29.88 3.56
CA ALA A 19 21.68 -29.61 2.80
C ALA A 19 21.81 -30.67 1.69
N ALA A 20 21.92 -30.22 0.44
CA ALA A 20 22.30 -31.07 -0.67
C ALA A 20 23.22 -30.27 -1.62
N PRO A 21 24.18 -30.96 -2.28
CA PRO A 21 25.49 -30.40 -2.57
C PRO A 21 25.61 -29.75 -3.96
N GLU A 22 26.59 -28.86 -4.04
CA GLU A 22 27.45 -28.46 -5.17
C GLU A 22 26.99 -28.57 -6.63
N LYS A 23 27.32 -27.48 -7.35
CA LYS A 23 27.65 -27.36 -8.79
C LYS A 23 26.48 -27.37 -9.79
N SER A 24 26.18 -26.18 -10.31
CA SER A 24 25.93 -26.03 -11.74
C SER A 24 26.28 -24.63 -12.25
N LYS A 25 27.04 -24.61 -13.35
CA LYS A 25 27.53 -23.45 -14.11
C LYS A 25 26.37 -22.53 -14.56
N ALA A 26 26.58 -21.23 -14.44
CA ALA A 26 25.82 -20.23 -15.16
C ALA A 26 26.29 -20.12 -16.63
N PRO A 27 25.39 -19.85 -17.59
CA PRO A 27 25.75 -19.11 -18.77
C PRO A 27 25.32 -17.65 -18.63
N ALA A 28 26.27 -16.78 -18.97
CA ALA A 28 26.07 -15.37 -19.26
C ALA A 28 25.17 -15.21 -20.49
N VAL A 29 24.27 -14.22 -20.47
CA VAL A 29 23.72 -13.63 -21.68
C VAL A 29 23.78 -12.12 -21.56
N GLU A 30 24.46 -11.57 -22.55
CA GLU A 30 24.78 -10.18 -22.85
C GLU A 30 23.66 -9.58 -23.74
N ALA A 31 23.69 -8.24 -23.88
CA ALA A 31 22.89 -7.40 -24.80
C ALA A 31 21.47 -7.01 -24.30
N ALA A 32 20.96 -5.79 -24.52
CA ALA A 32 21.37 -4.71 -25.40
C ALA A 32 20.95 -3.34 -24.84
N LYS A 33 21.73 -2.32 -25.20
CA LYS A 33 21.42 -0.89 -25.07
C LYS A 33 20.38 -0.44 -26.10
N ASP A 34 19.76 0.69 -25.75
CA ASP A 34 19.15 1.70 -26.62
C ASP A 34 17.96 1.33 -27.49
N SER A 35 16.81 1.97 -27.18
CA SER A 35 16.01 2.70 -28.17
C SER A 35 15.04 3.66 -27.47
N LYS A 36 15.31 4.96 -27.64
CA LYS A 36 14.44 6.10 -27.39
C LYS A 36 13.39 6.17 -28.53
N PRO A 37 12.09 6.37 -28.23
CA PRO A 37 11.17 6.98 -29.19
C PRO A 37 10.79 8.40 -28.79
N GLU A 38 10.88 9.24 -29.80
CA GLU A 38 10.57 10.66 -29.87
C GLU A 38 9.06 10.94 -29.75
N ALA A 39 8.73 12.07 -29.15
CA ALA A 39 7.37 12.52 -28.87
C ALA A 39 6.75 13.27 -30.06
N ALA A 40 5.45 13.09 -30.25
CA ALA A 40 4.58 13.99 -31.02
C ALA A 40 3.29 14.29 -30.20
N PRO A 41 2.66 15.45 -30.40
CA PRO A 41 2.01 16.22 -29.34
C PRO A 41 0.53 15.83 -29.15
N VAL A 42 0.11 15.71 -27.88
CA VAL A 42 -1.30 15.53 -27.52
C VAL A 42 -1.81 16.84 -26.88
N PRO A 43 -2.95 17.38 -27.33
CA PRO A 43 -3.43 18.72 -26.97
C PRO A 43 -3.80 18.83 -25.49
N ALA A 44 -3.54 20.03 -24.94
CA ALA A 44 -3.82 20.40 -23.56
C ALA A 44 -5.32 20.31 -23.23
N PRO A 45 -5.72 19.64 -22.14
CA PRO A 45 -7.02 19.87 -21.55
C PRO A 45 -6.98 21.12 -20.67
N GLU A 46 -7.98 21.95 -20.92
CA GLU A 46 -8.23 23.28 -20.40
C GLU A 46 -8.21 23.35 -18.86
N GLU A 47 -7.67 24.45 -18.37
CA GLU A 47 -7.53 24.81 -16.97
C GLU A 47 -8.91 25.14 -16.38
N VAL A 48 -9.58 24.16 -15.76
CA VAL A 48 -10.79 24.43 -14.99
C VAL A 48 -10.37 24.95 -13.62
N SER A 49 -10.33 26.26 -13.49
CA SER A 49 -10.15 26.99 -12.23
C SER A 49 -11.44 26.92 -11.41
N TYR A 50 -11.37 26.31 -10.23
CA TYR A 50 -12.46 26.27 -9.26
C TYR A 50 -12.23 27.35 -8.20
N LEU A 51 -13.04 28.42 -8.23
CA LEU A 51 -13.16 29.34 -7.10
C LEU A 51 -14.12 28.77 -6.06
N PRO A 52 -13.79 28.83 -4.76
CA PRO A 52 -14.62 28.29 -3.69
C PRO A 52 -15.77 29.25 -3.38
N GLY A 53 -17.02 28.74 -3.37
CA GLY A 53 -18.08 29.36 -2.56
C GLY A 53 -19.37 29.85 -3.24
N GLN A 54 -19.85 29.23 -4.33
CA GLN A 54 -21.23 29.50 -4.80
C GLN A 54 -21.90 28.27 -5.41
N LEU A 55 -22.89 27.71 -4.71
CA LEU A 55 -23.87 26.78 -5.26
C LEU A 55 -25.25 27.40 -5.06
N THR A 56 -25.64 28.28 -5.96
CA THR A 56 -27.04 28.67 -6.13
C THR A 56 -27.41 28.47 -7.58
N PRO A 57 -28.31 27.54 -7.93
CA PRO A 57 -28.91 27.58 -9.25
C PRO A 57 -29.75 28.86 -9.34
N VAL A 58 -29.43 29.71 -10.32
CA VAL A 58 -30.30 30.81 -10.75
C VAL A 58 -31.53 30.19 -11.38
N ALA A 59 -32.69 30.40 -10.76
CA ALA A 59 -33.97 30.03 -11.35
C ALA A 59 -34.20 30.85 -12.63
N LEU A 60 -34.39 30.15 -13.76
CA LEU A 60 -34.80 30.76 -15.01
C LEU A 60 -36.27 31.19 -14.86
N ALA A 61 -36.50 32.45 -14.50
CA ALA A 61 -37.84 33.03 -14.58
C ALA A 61 -38.24 33.15 -16.05
N ARG A 62 -39.21 32.34 -16.49
CA ARG A 62 -39.93 32.58 -17.74
C ARG A 62 -41.37 32.96 -17.41
N ALA A 63 -41.67 34.23 -17.65
CA ALA A 63 -43.01 34.78 -17.63
C ALA A 63 -43.87 34.15 -18.73
N GLY A 64 -45.13 33.87 -18.40
CA GLY A 64 -46.17 33.43 -19.32
C GLY A 64 -47.49 33.24 -18.56
N ASP A 65 -48.53 33.90 -19.04
CA ASP A 65 -49.77 34.25 -18.36
C ASP A 65 -50.76 33.08 -18.04
N THR A 66 -51.63 33.38 -17.06
CA THR A 66 -52.88 32.76 -16.54
C THR A 66 -53.88 32.16 -17.57
N PRO A 67 -54.95 31.38 -17.19
CA PRO A 67 -55.70 31.38 -15.92
C PRO A 67 -56.15 30.00 -15.35
N ALA A 68 -56.84 30.08 -14.22
CA ALA A 68 -57.39 29.04 -13.36
C ALA A 68 -58.16 27.89 -14.05
N SER A 69 -57.91 26.67 -13.57
CA SER A 69 -58.89 25.58 -13.59
C SER A 69 -58.77 24.80 -12.27
N LYS A 70 -59.86 24.75 -11.51
CA LYS A 70 -59.99 23.94 -10.29
C LYS A 70 -60.35 22.52 -10.71
N SER A 71 -59.44 21.57 -10.54
CA SER A 71 -59.76 20.14 -10.50
C SER A 71 -59.24 19.56 -9.19
N ASN A 72 -60.18 19.22 -8.31
CA ASN A 72 -59.95 18.40 -7.12
C ASN A 72 -59.70 16.97 -7.59
N ASP A 73 -58.44 16.60 -7.77
CA ASP A 73 -58.03 15.19 -7.79
C ASP A 73 -57.08 14.96 -6.62
N ALA A 74 -57.45 14.02 -5.76
CA ALA A 74 -56.74 13.68 -4.54
C ALA A 74 -55.35 13.13 -4.88
N GLN A 75 -54.35 14.01 -4.81
CA GLN A 75 -52.95 13.65 -4.92
C GLN A 75 -52.54 12.94 -3.62
N PRO A 76 -51.94 11.73 -3.68
CA PRO A 76 -51.40 11.10 -2.49
C PRO A 76 -50.28 11.99 -1.94
N ASP A 77 -50.37 12.31 -0.64
CA ASP A 77 -49.39 13.15 0.05
C ASP A 77 -47.96 12.69 -0.27
N PRO A 78 -47.06 13.59 -0.68
CA PRO A 78 -45.65 13.25 -0.79
C PRO A 78 -45.15 12.92 0.61
N ALA A 79 -44.84 11.64 0.85
CA ALA A 79 -44.18 11.20 2.07
C ALA A 79 -42.98 12.12 2.35
N PRO A 80 -42.81 12.60 3.60
CA PRO A 80 -41.72 13.51 3.92
C PRO A 80 -40.40 12.84 3.56
N ALA A 81 -39.66 13.48 2.64
CA ALA A 81 -38.32 13.05 2.29
C ALA A 81 -37.48 13.08 3.57
N ILE A 82 -37.24 11.90 4.16
CA ILE A 82 -36.37 11.78 5.34
C ILE A 82 -35.00 12.27 4.87
N PRO A 83 -34.46 13.38 5.42
CA PRO A 83 -33.14 13.82 5.05
C PRO A 83 -32.18 12.69 5.42
N PHE A 84 -31.49 12.15 4.42
CA PHE A 84 -30.37 11.24 4.64
C PHE A 84 -29.31 12.02 5.43
N ALA A 85 -29.38 11.97 6.76
CA ALA A 85 -28.37 12.54 7.61
C ALA A 85 -27.06 11.79 7.29
N PRO A 86 -25.99 12.50 6.90
CA PRO A 86 -24.73 11.84 6.61
C PRO A 86 -24.31 11.08 7.87
N ALA A 87 -24.01 9.79 7.72
CA ALA A 87 -23.52 8.96 8.81
C ALA A 87 -22.34 9.70 9.46
N ILE A 88 -22.59 10.29 10.64
CA ILE A 88 -21.61 11.11 11.35
C ILE A 88 -20.43 10.19 11.64
N ARG A 89 -19.38 10.36 10.83
CA ARG A 89 -18.13 9.66 11.03
C ARG A 89 -17.55 10.25 12.30
N GLY A 90 -17.45 9.44 13.37
CA GLY A 90 -16.85 9.87 14.63
C GLY A 90 -15.48 10.54 14.38
N PRO A 91 -15.04 11.44 15.28
CA PRO A 91 -13.90 12.32 15.05
C PRO A 91 -12.69 11.54 14.55
N ILE A 92 -12.19 11.90 13.36
CA ILE A 92 -10.92 11.36 12.87
C ILE A 92 -9.83 12.04 13.69
N GLU A 93 -9.15 11.28 14.54
CA GLU A 93 -7.97 11.79 15.24
C GLU A 93 -6.83 12.01 14.24
N ILE A 94 -6.37 13.26 14.14
CA ILE A 94 -5.24 13.64 13.31
C ILE A 94 -3.95 13.18 14.03
N PRO A 95 -3.04 12.45 13.36
CA PRO A 95 -1.79 12.01 13.99
C PRO A 95 -0.95 13.19 14.48
N SER A 96 -0.36 13.06 15.67
CA SER A 96 0.50 14.11 16.22
C SER A 96 1.79 14.28 15.40
N PRO A 97 2.45 15.45 15.44
CA PRO A 97 3.73 15.65 14.76
C PRO A 97 4.81 14.64 15.17
N ALA A 98 4.85 14.28 16.46
CA ALA A 98 5.76 13.25 16.97
C ALA A 98 5.47 11.88 16.37
N GLN A 99 4.19 11.47 16.35
CA GLN A 99 3.76 10.23 15.72
C GLN A 99 4.14 10.17 14.23
N ARG A 100 3.96 11.26 13.49
CA ARG A 100 4.37 11.34 12.08
C ARG A 100 5.88 11.14 11.91
N ARG A 101 6.70 11.79 12.75
CA ARG A 101 8.17 11.61 12.73
C ARG A 101 8.55 10.16 13.01
N THR A 102 7.93 9.53 14.01
CA THR A 102 8.15 8.11 14.32
C THR A 102 7.76 7.21 13.16
N TRP A 103 6.64 7.49 12.49
CA TRP A 103 6.21 6.72 11.32
C TRP A 103 7.21 6.80 10.16
N TYR A 104 7.73 7.99 9.86
CA TYR A 104 8.78 8.15 8.84
C TYR A 104 10.08 7.42 9.24
N ALA A 105 10.49 7.52 10.51
CA ALA A 105 11.67 6.81 11.00
C ALA A 105 11.51 5.29 10.86
N LEU A 106 10.36 4.73 11.26
CA LEU A 106 10.05 3.31 11.09
C LEU A 106 10.04 2.88 9.62
N THR A 107 9.48 3.71 8.73
CA THR A 107 9.46 3.45 7.28
C THR A 107 10.87 3.30 6.72
N ILE A 108 11.78 4.23 7.06
CA ILE A 108 13.17 4.22 6.62
C ILE A 108 13.89 2.98 7.15
N VAL A 109 13.76 2.71 8.46
CA VAL A 109 14.42 1.57 9.10
C VAL A 109 13.89 0.24 8.54
N SER A 110 12.58 0.11 8.33
CA SER A 110 11.95 -1.09 7.79
C SER A 110 12.41 -1.37 6.36
N SER A 111 12.45 -0.35 5.50
CA SER A 111 12.98 -0.48 4.14
C SER A 111 14.47 -0.84 4.13
N GLY A 112 15.25 -0.26 5.05
CA GLY A 112 16.66 -0.61 5.21
C GLY A 112 16.86 -2.07 5.62
N ALA A 113 16.09 -2.54 6.61
CA ALA A 113 16.13 -3.92 7.06
C ALA A 113 15.72 -4.92 5.97
N ALA A 114 14.68 -4.61 5.20
CA ALA A 114 14.24 -5.43 4.08
C ALA A 114 15.25 -5.44 2.91
N THR A 115 15.89 -4.30 2.65
CA THR A 115 16.99 -4.22 1.67
C THR A 115 18.20 -5.04 2.11
N PHE A 116 18.54 -5.00 3.41
CA PHE A 116 19.59 -5.82 3.99
C PHE A 116 19.28 -7.32 3.87
N ASP A 117 18.07 -7.73 4.23
CA ASP A 117 17.59 -9.11 4.04
C ASP A 117 17.73 -9.54 2.57
N ALA A 118 17.16 -8.78 1.64
CA ALA A 118 17.23 -9.05 0.21
C ALA A 118 18.68 -9.18 -0.31
N TRP A 119 19.57 -8.28 0.13
CA TRP A 119 20.98 -8.30 -0.25
C TRP A 119 21.69 -9.55 0.27
N THR A 120 21.51 -9.90 1.54
CA THR A 120 22.11 -11.10 2.13
C THR A 120 21.56 -12.38 1.51
N THR A 121 20.25 -12.47 1.24
CA THR A 121 19.65 -13.59 0.51
C THR A 121 20.26 -13.73 -0.88
N ARG A 122 20.30 -12.64 -1.65
CA ARG A 122 20.88 -12.65 -3.00
C ARG A 122 22.35 -13.07 -2.95
N ARG A 123 23.13 -12.54 -2.00
CA ARG A 123 24.53 -12.91 -1.79
C ARG A 123 24.66 -14.42 -1.54
N ALA A 124 23.92 -14.97 -0.57
CA ALA A 124 23.96 -16.40 -0.23
C ALA A 124 23.62 -17.30 -1.44
N ILE A 125 22.60 -16.93 -2.23
CA ILE A 125 22.20 -17.67 -3.43
C ILE A 125 23.29 -17.58 -4.51
N THR A 126 23.82 -16.39 -4.78
CA THR A 126 24.85 -16.20 -5.82
C THR A 126 26.17 -16.91 -5.49
N GLN A 127 26.50 -17.06 -4.21
CA GLN A 127 27.68 -17.78 -3.75
C GLN A 127 27.48 -19.30 -3.66
N GLY A 128 26.26 -19.80 -3.92
CA GLY A 128 25.96 -21.22 -3.89
C GLY A 128 25.74 -21.81 -2.50
N TYR A 129 25.64 -20.97 -1.46
CA TYR A 129 25.37 -21.39 -0.08
C TYR A 129 23.89 -21.69 0.21
N GLY A 130 23.01 -21.50 -0.78
CA GLY A 130 21.60 -21.81 -0.62
C GLY A 130 20.78 -21.62 -1.89
N ARG A 131 19.51 -22.01 -1.82
CA ARG A 131 18.52 -21.78 -2.87
C ARG A 131 17.26 -21.21 -2.22
N GLU A 132 16.62 -20.26 -2.91
CA GLU A 132 15.34 -19.71 -2.47
C GLU A 132 14.29 -20.83 -2.41
N MET A 133 13.79 -21.10 -1.21
CA MET A 133 12.78 -22.14 -0.96
C MET A 133 11.36 -21.61 -1.16
N ASN A 134 11.16 -20.30 -1.05
CA ASN A 134 9.85 -19.72 -1.25
C ASN A 134 9.49 -19.74 -2.74
N PRO A 135 8.46 -20.50 -3.17
CA PRO A 135 8.10 -20.62 -4.58
C PRO A 135 7.71 -19.28 -5.20
N THR A 136 7.24 -18.32 -4.40
CA THR A 136 6.87 -16.97 -4.86
C THR A 136 8.08 -16.08 -5.11
N LEU A 137 9.16 -16.25 -4.35
CA LEU A 137 10.40 -15.48 -4.49
C LEU A 137 11.39 -16.13 -5.46
N ARG A 138 11.27 -17.45 -5.68
CA ARG A 138 12.17 -18.23 -6.54
C ARG A 138 12.38 -17.65 -7.95
N PRO A 139 11.37 -17.10 -8.64
CA PRO A 139 11.56 -16.46 -9.95
C PRO A 139 12.44 -15.21 -9.92
N PHE A 140 12.55 -14.58 -8.75
CA PHE A 140 13.25 -13.31 -8.55
C PHE A 140 14.63 -13.46 -7.91
N ALA A 141 14.90 -14.61 -7.27
CA ALA A 141 16.13 -14.93 -6.55
C ALA A 141 17.45 -14.61 -7.30
N GLY A 142 17.47 -14.71 -8.63
CA GLY A 142 18.65 -14.44 -9.45
C GLY A 142 18.78 -13.01 -9.99
N ASN A 143 17.76 -12.15 -9.82
CA ASN A 143 17.69 -10.83 -10.47
C ASN A 143 17.39 -9.69 -9.48
N ALA A 144 17.43 -8.45 -9.98
CA ALA A 144 17.15 -7.27 -9.16
C ALA A 144 15.68 -7.17 -8.71
N GLY A 145 14.77 -7.95 -9.30
CA GLY A 145 13.37 -8.02 -8.92
C GLY A 145 13.16 -8.52 -7.49
N LEU A 146 14.14 -9.26 -6.92
CA LEU A 146 14.07 -9.71 -5.53
C LEU A 146 13.88 -8.54 -4.56
N TYR A 147 14.59 -7.43 -4.79
CA TYR A 147 14.45 -6.21 -3.97
C TYR A 147 13.05 -5.63 -4.05
N ALA A 148 12.46 -5.59 -5.24
CA ALA A 148 11.12 -5.05 -5.43
C ALA A 148 10.06 -5.88 -4.70
N VAL A 149 10.15 -7.22 -4.79
CA VAL A 149 9.20 -8.11 -4.13
C VAL A 149 9.37 -8.07 -2.60
N ILE A 150 10.60 -8.05 -2.10
CA ILE A 150 10.85 -7.95 -0.65
C ILE A 150 10.38 -6.59 -0.09
N GLN A 151 10.57 -5.50 -0.83
CA GLN A 151 10.07 -4.16 -0.45
C GLN A 151 8.54 -4.07 -0.39
N ALA A 152 7.79 -4.98 -1.03
CA ALA A 152 6.33 -4.99 -0.95
C ALA A 152 5.83 -5.19 0.48
N SER A 153 6.55 -5.96 1.30
CA SER A 153 6.17 -6.23 2.69
C SER A 153 6.29 -4.98 3.58
N PRO A 154 7.44 -4.27 3.66
CA PRO A 154 7.53 -2.98 4.36
C PRO A 154 6.47 -1.98 3.92
N LEU A 155 6.25 -1.83 2.61
CA LEU A 155 5.25 -0.89 2.08
C LEU A 155 3.82 -1.23 2.57
N LEU A 156 3.47 -2.51 2.58
CA LEU A 156 2.19 -2.96 3.10
C LEU A 156 2.08 -2.68 4.61
N MET A 157 3.13 -2.96 5.38
CA MET A 157 3.16 -2.70 6.82
C MET A 157 3.10 -1.20 7.13
N ASP A 158 3.74 -0.36 6.32
CA ASP A 158 3.69 1.10 6.41
C ASP A 158 2.29 1.62 6.16
N TYR A 159 1.63 1.10 5.13
CA TYR A 159 0.24 1.43 4.80
C TYR A 159 -0.71 1.04 5.94
N VAL A 160 -0.58 -0.19 6.44
CA VAL A 160 -1.38 -0.70 7.58
C VAL A 160 -1.12 0.16 8.82
N GLY A 161 0.14 0.42 9.16
CA GLY A 161 0.50 1.26 10.30
C GLY A 161 -0.10 2.66 10.20
N ARG A 162 -0.01 3.29 9.03
CA ARG A 162 -0.61 4.61 8.78
C ARG A 162 -2.14 4.59 8.88
N ARG A 163 -2.77 3.53 8.40
CA ARG A 163 -4.23 3.36 8.54
C ARG A 163 -4.63 3.14 9.99
N MET A 164 -3.82 2.43 10.77
CA MET A 164 -4.03 2.22 12.19
C MET A 164 -3.91 3.51 13.00
N MET A 165 -2.98 4.41 12.65
CA MET A 165 -2.83 5.73 13.31
C MET A 165 -4.10 6.58 13.23
N THR A 166 -4.85 6.48 12.14
CA THR A 166 -6.07 7.28 11.89
C THR A 166 -7.36 6.51 12.21
N SER A 167 -7.24 5.30 12.81
CA SER A 167 -8.39 4.45 13.13
C SER A 167 -9.26 5.05 14.23
N ARG A 168 -10.56 4.75 14.22
CA ARG A 168 -11.50 5.18 15.28
C ARG A 168 -11.27 4.47 16.62
N TYR A 169 -10.69 3.26 16.58
CA TYR A 169 -10.49 2.45 17.78
C TYR A 169 -9.19 2.83 18.49
N ARG A 170 -9.30 3.23 19.76
CA ARG A 170 -8.14 3.68 20.58
C ARG A 170 -7.06 2.62 20.71
N LEU A 171 -7.44 1.33 20.83
CA LEU A 171 -6.46 0.23 20.91
C LEU A 171 -5.67 0.09 19.62
N VAL A 172 -6.33 0.16 18.46
CA VAL A 172 -5.69 0.11 17.13
C VAL A 172 -4.72 1.26 16.96
N ARG A 173 -5.11 2.47 17.38
CA ARG A 173 -4.22 3.65 17.38
C ARG A 173 -3.05 3.55 18.35
N LYS A 174 -3.10 2.71 19.38
CA LYS A 174 -1.94 2.49 20.28
C LYS A 174 -0.94 1.47 19.71
N MET A 175 -1.42 0.56 18.86
CA MET A 175 -0.62 -0.52 18.26
C MET A 175 -0.18 -0.22 16.82
N TRP A 176 -0.34 1.01 16.34
CA TRP A 176 -0.06 1.39 14.95
C TRP A 176 1.38 1.10 14.49
N TRP A 177 2.35 1.15 15.40
CA TRP A 177 3.76 0.91 15.12
C TRP A 177 4.09 -0.58 15.02
N LEU A 178 3.23 -1.44 15.56
CA LEU A 178 3.48 -2.87 15.72
C LEU A 178 3.77 -3.61 14.40
N PRO A 179 3.00 -3.39 13.30
CA PRO A 179 3.26 -4.09 12.04
C PRO A 179 4.65 -3.77 11.47
N GLN A 180 5.04 -2.49 11.46
CA GLN A 180 6.34 -2.05 10.95
C GLN A 180 7.49 -2.59 11.80
N SER A 181 7.39 -2.50 13.13
CA SER A 181 8.44 -2.98 14.03
C SER A 181 8.62 -4.49 13.98
N ALA A 182 7.51 -5.26 13.94
CA ALA A 182 7.57 -6.72 13.81
C ALA A 182 8.21 -7.14 12.47
N GLY A 183 7.75 -6.57 11.35
CA GLY A 183 8.32 -6.87 10.03
C GLY A 183 9.80 -6.50 9.91
N THR A 184 10.19 -5.37 10.52
CA THR A 184 11.60 -4.95 10.60
C THR A 184 12.45 -5.97 11.35
N ALA A 185 12.00 -6.40 12.54
CA ALA A 185 12.74 -7.38 13.33
C ALA A 185 12.93 -8.70 12.60
N VAL A 186 11.88 -9.20 11.94
CA VAL A 186 11.95 -10.42 11.11
C VAL A 186 12.96 -10.25 9.98
N SER A 187 12.93 -9.11 9.27
CA SER A 187 13.87 -8.83 8.17
C SER A 187 15.32 -8.77 8.64
N VAL A 188 15.59 -8.13 9.79
CA VAL A 188 16.95 -8.08 10.37
C VAL A 188 17.44 -9.47 10.75
N VAL A 189 16.61 -10.27 11.44
CA VAL A 189 16.97 -11.63 11.85
C VAL A 189 17.20 -12.53 10.64
N SER A 190 16.33 -12.45 9.62
CA SER A 190 16.49 -13.17 8.36
C SER A 190 17.79 -12.80 7.66
N GLY A 191 18.09 -11.50 7.54
CA GLY A 191 19.32 -11.06 6.91
C GLY A 191 20.58 -11.48 7.67
N ALA A 192 20.55 -11.40 8.99
CA ALA A 192 21.65 -11.87 9.84
C ALA A 192 21.86 -13.38 9.71
N HIS A 193 20.78 -14.16 9.62
CA HIS A 193 20.84 -15.60 9.38
C HIS A 193 21.45 -15.94 8.01
N ASN A 194 21.03 -15.23 6.95
CA ASN A 194 21.59 -15.39 5.61
C ASN A 194 23.09 -15.09 5.57
N LEU A 195 23.53 -14.04 6.27
CA LEU A 195 24.94 -13.68 6.40
C LEU A 195 25.74 -14.75 7.16
N ALA A 196 25.16 -15.34 8.20
CA ALA A 196 25.82 -16.38 9.00
C ALA A 196 26.05 -17.69 8.20
N ILE A 197 25.18 -17.99 7.24
CA ILE A 197 25.32 -19.18 6.38
C ILE A 197 26.26 -18.94 5.20
N ALA A 198 26.38 -17.69 4.75
CA ALA A 198 27.20 -17.29 3.60
C ALA A 198 28.27 -16.25 3.99
N PRO A 199 29.33 -16.67 4.73
CA PRO A 199 30.41 -15.79 5.17
C PRO A 199 31.13 -15.09 4.00
#